data_AF-A0A2N5ZSU7-F1
#
_entry.id   AF-A0A2N5ZSU7-F1
#
_cell.length_a   1.000
_cell.length_b   1.000
_cell.length_c   1.000
_cell.angle_alpha   90.00
_cell.angle_beta   90.00
_cell.angle_gamma   90.00
#
_symmetry.space_group_name_H-M   'P 1'
#
loop_
_entity.id
_entity.type
_entity.pdbx_description
1 polymer ?
#
loop_
_entity_poly.entity_id
_entity_poly.type
_entity_poly.pdbx_seq_one_letter_code
_entity_poly.pdbx_strand_id
1 'polypeptide(L)'
;MIMVKIRYILLSILILIPLFVRAENVSERMSGNILLQVEQNGEAWYVDVNSRLRYFLNRPDDAFKVMRELGLGISNNDLFKIEIGSVSKLDNSIDSDGDGFSDNEEIKNHYNPFGPEYFRIEHLFADKHLGKIFLQVEENGEAWYVNPSDKKRYFMGRPSDAFDLMKELGVGINDEDLREILVGSLEADYEEPPKTDEEKKDVALDVLLMAAENFRSGDSESAKKFFTDKMYRFIDHIFLVLDPGERLLVANLMSGAKKTSSLESLEVFTTQVFFNGEDVPHDYNLIKQDDGSWLIDSL
;
A
#
# COMPACT_ATOMS: atom_id res chain seq x y z
N MET A 1 -72.24 51.85 2.72
CA MET A 1 -72.41 50.38 2.64
C MET A 1 -71.73 49.90 1.35
N ILE A 2 -70.39 49.98 1.23
CA ILE A 2 -69.35 49.01 1.65
C ILE A 2 -69.65 47.58 1.17
N MET A 3 -69.03 47.16 0.07
CA MET A 3 -68.16 45.97 0.00
C MET A 3 -67.49 45.87 -1.39
N VAL A 4 -66.18 46.12 -1.39
CA VAL A 4 -65.27 45.87 -2.52
C VAL A 4 -64.99 44.37 -2.58
N LYS A 5 -65.36 43.68 -3.66
CA LYS A 5 -64.91 42.31 -3.92
C LYS A 5 -63.55 42.36 -4.61
N ILE A 6 -62.48 42.34 -3.81
CA ILE A 6 -61.12 42.06 -4.26
C ILE A 6 -61.09 40.60 -4.74
N ARG A 7 -60.96 40.42 -6.06
CA ARG A 7 -60.73 39.12 -6.68
C ARG A 7 -59.27 38.74 -6.37
N TYR A 8 -59.06 37.68 -5.61
CA TYR A 8 -57.74 37.16 -5.28
C TYR A 8 -56.91 37.00 -6.56
N ILE A 9 -55.89 37.85 -6.72
CA ILE A 9 -54.75 37.61 -7.60
C ILE A 9 -54.10 36.38 -7.01
N LEU A 10 -54.33 35.23 -7.65
CA LEU A 10 -53.76 33.95 -7.27
C LEU A 10 -52.28 34.00 -7.65
N LEU A 11 -51.49 34.54 -6.71
CA LEU A 11 -50.07 34.32 -6.44
C LEU A 11 -49.32 33.52 -7.52
N SER A 12 -49.06 34.13 -8.68
CA SER A 12 -48.12 33.61 -9.67
C SER A 12 -46.70 34.10 -9.33
N ILE A 13 -46.24 33.80 -8.11
CA ILE A 13 -44.81 33.75 -7.84
C ILE A 13 -44.45 32.27 -7.96
N LEU A 14 -44.36 31.82 -9.22
CA LEU A 14 -43.55 30.65 -9.53
C LEU A 14 -42.13 31.07 -9.16
N ILE A 15 -41.70 30.67 -7.96
CA ILE A 15 -40.36 30.93 -7.46
C ILE A 15 -39.42 30.29 -8.48
N LEU A 16 -38.83 31.13 -9.33
CA LEU A 16 -37.67 30.79 -10.14
C LEU A 16 -36.52 30.61 -9.14
N ILE A 17 -36.52 29.50 -8.39
CA ILE A 17 -35.35 29.10 -7.62
C ILE A 17 -34.34 28.70 -8.68
N PRO A 18 -33.23 29.44 -8.88
CA PRO A 18 -32.15 28.93 -9.69
C PRO A 18 -31.72 27.60 -9.05
N LEU A 19 -31.92 26.50 -9.77
CA LEU A 19 -31.28 25.24 -9.46
C LEU A 19 -29.78 25.49 -9.61
N PHE A 20 -29.11 25.79 -8.50
CA PHE A 20 -27.66 25.81 -8.45
C PHE A 20 -27.19 24.37 -8.66
N VAL A 21 -26.93 24.00 -9.92
CA VAL A 21 -26.18 22.79 -10.25
C VAL A 21 -24.75 23.07 -9.81
N ARG A 22 -24.37 22.58 -8.63
CA ARG A 22 -22.97 22.59 -8.21
C ARG A 22 -22.25 21.54 -9.05
N ALA A 23 -21.31 21.97 -9.89
CA ALA A 23 -20.41 21.03 -10.55
C ALA A 23 -19.69 20.23 -9.46
N GLU A 24 -19.80 18.91 -9.50
CA GLU A 24 -19.09 18.02 -8.60
C GLU A 24 -17.59 18.16 -8.90
N ASN A 25 -16.81 18.45 -7.85
CA ASN A 25 -15.37 18.64 -8.00
C ASN A 25 -14.74 17.29 -8.41
N VAL A 26 -13.73 17.30 -9.30
CA VAL A 26 -13.06 16.07 -9.76
C VAL A 26 -12.56 15.23 -8.57
N SER A 27 -12.05 15.85 -7.51
CA SER A 27 -11.63 15.14 -6.28
C SER A 27 -12.77 14.38 -5.58
N GLU A 28 -14.01 14.86 -5.66
CA GLU A 28 -15.18 14.20 -5.08
C GLU A 28 -15.63 13.02 -5.94
N ARG A 29 -15.68 13.21 -7.27
CA ARG A 29 -15.97 12.12 -8.22
C ARG A 29 -14.95 10.99 -8.18
N MET A 30 -13.67 11.36 -8.04
CA MET A 30 -12.56 10.40 -8.07
C MET A 30 -12.26 9.80 -6.70
N SER A 31 -12.90 10.27 -5.64
CA SER A 31 -12.76 9.77 -4.27
C SER A 31 -12.86 8.24 -4.20
N GLY A 32 -11.86 7.61 -3.58
CA GLY A 32 -11.78 6.17 -3.42
C GLY A 32 -11.30 5.38 -4.64
N ASN A 33 -11.10 6.03 -5.79
CA ASN A 33 -10.61 5.35 -6.98
C ASN A 33 -9.08 5.31 -7.00
N ILE A 34 -8.57 4.23 -7.59
CA ILE A 34 -7.23 4.18 -8.12
C ILE A 34 -7.28 4.78 -9.53
N LEU A 35 -6.42 5.76 -9.79
CA LEU A 35 -6.34 6.48 -11.05
C LEU A 35 -5.08 6.10 -11.80
N LEU A 36 -5.19 5.97 -13.11
CA LEU A 36 -4.06 5.79 -14.03
C LEU A 36 -3.93 7.02 -14.91
N GLN A 37 -2.78 7.68 -14.84
CA GLN A 37 -2.51 8.86 -15.65
C GLN A 37 -2.17 8.46 -17.10
N VAL A 38 -3.08 8.71 -18.03
CA VAL A 38 -3.01 8.13 -19.39
C VAL A 38 -2.20 8.95 -20.40
N GLU A 39 -1.87 10.20 -20.08
CA GLU A 39 -1.17 11.12 -21.01
C GLU A 39 0.35 11.18 -20.79
N GLN A 40 0.86 10.48 -19.78
CA GLN A 40 2.28 10.41 -19.43
C GLN A 40 2.77 8.96 -19.26
N ASN A 41 3.54 8.67 -18.20
CA ASN A 41 4.20 7.39 -17.97
C ASN A 41 3.29 6.30 -17.38
N GLY A 42 1.96 6.49 -17.36
CA GLY A 42 1.03 5.53 -16.75
C GLY A 42 1.09 5.49 -15.22
N GLU A 43 1.42 6.61 -14.58
CA GLU A 43 1.55 6.70 -13.12
C GLU A 43 0.21 6.38 -12.43
N ALA A 44 0.29 5.60 -11.35
CA ALA A 44 -0.85 5.24 -10.54
C ALA A 44 -0.98 6.14 -9.31
N TRP A 45 -2.22 6.52 -9.00
CA TRP A 45 -2.59 7.36 -7.86
C TRP A 45 -3.77 6.76 -7.11
N TYR A 46 -3.85 6.94 -5.80
CA TYR A 46 -5.05 6.64 -5.00
C TYR A 46 -5.65 7.94 -4.48
N VAL A 47 -6.96 8.14 -4.66
CA VAL A 47 -7.67 9.28 -4.08
C VAL A 47 -8.31 8.85 -2.77
N ASP A 48 -7.85 9.40 -1.65
CA ASP A 48 -8.34 9.02 -0.34
C ASP A 48 -9.79 9.46 -0.12
N VAL A 49 -10.60 8.57 0.45
CA VAL A 49 -12.04 8.81 0.66
C VAL A 49 -12.33 9.93 1.67
N ASN A 50 -11.41 10.18 2.60
CA ASN A 50 -11.63 11.13 3.69
C ASN A 50 -11.13 12.53 3.32
N SER A 51 -9.85 12.62 2.95
CA SER A 51 -9.16 13.86 2.62
C SER A 51 -9.42 14.34 1.19
N ARG A 52 -9.82 13.42 0.29
CA ARG A 52 -9.99 13.68 -1.16
C ARG A 52 -8.70 14.13 -1.85
N LEU A 53 -7.56 13.86 -1.21
CA LEU A 53 -6.24 14.08 -1.76
C LEU A 53 -5.79 12.85 -2.55
N ARG A 54 -4.97 13.05 -3.57
CA ARG A 54 -4.34 11.95 -4.32
C ARG A 54 -2.97 11.61 -3.76
N TYR A 55 -2.67 10.33 -3.68
CA TYR A 55 -1.41 9.79 -3.17
C TYR A 55 -0.77 8.90 -4.23
N PHE A 56 0.55 8.96 -4.34
CA PHE A 56 1.29 8.23 -5.37
C PHE A 56 1.37 6.74 -5.04
N LEU A 57 1.11 5.87 -6.02
CA LEU A 57 1.14 4.41 -5.85
C LEU A 57 2.20 3.71 -6.73
N ASN A 58 2.97 4.46 -7.51
CA ASN A 58 3.79 3.85 -8.56
C ASN A 58 5.03 3.11 -8.02
N ARG A 59 5.54 3.47 -6.82
CA ARG A 59 6.65 2.78 -6.17
C ARG A 59 6.13 1.91 -5.02
N PRO A 60 6.69 0.70 -4.80
CA PRO A 60 6.28 -0.16 -3.69
C PRO A 60 6.29 0.54 -2.32
N ASP A 61 7.32 1.35 -2.04
CA ASP A 61 7.43 2.06 -0.76
C ASP A 61 6.34 3.14 -0.58
N ASP A 62 5.91 3.80 -1.66
CA ASP A 62 4.83 4.79 -1.60
C ASP A 62 3.47 4.12 -1.45
N ALA A 63 3.23 3.04 -2.20
CA ALA A 63 2.02 2.24 -2.07
C ALA A 63 1.90 1.64 -0.66
N PHE A 64 3.00 1.14 -0.10
CA PHE A 64 3.06 0.63 1.27
C PHE A 64 2.74 1.72 2.30
N LYS A 65 3.29 2.92 2.17
CA LYS A 65 2.93 4.06 3.03
C LYS A 65 1.44 4.39 2.92
N VAL A 66 0.90 4.45 1.71
CA VAL A 66 -0.54 4.69 1.50
C VAL A 66 -1.37 3.64 2.22
N MET A 67 -1.04 2.36 2.07
CA MET A 67 -1.73 1.27 2.76
C MET A 67 -1.61 1.37 4.28
N ARG A 68 -0.43 1.70 4.81
CA ARG A 68 -0.18 1.79 6.25
C ARG A 68 -0.87 2.99 6.91
N GLU A 69 -0.75 4.17 6.31
CA GLU A 69 -1.22 5.42 6.91
C GLU A 69 -2.71 5.67 6.68
N LEU A 70 -3.24 5.25 5.53
CA LEU A 70 -4.65 5.47 5.16
C LEU A 70 -5.51 4.23 5.33
N GLY A 71 -4.90 3.06 5.51
CA GLY A 71 -5.59 1.81 5.74
C GLY A 71 -6.32 1.78 7.08
N LEU A 72 -7.54 1.27 7.07
CA LEU A 72 -8.33 1.07 8.28
C LEU A 72 -8.21 -0.38 8.75
N GLY A 73 -8.11 -0.62 10.05
CA GLY A 73 -8.17 -1.99 10.58
C GLY A 73 -9.53 -2.65 10.31
N ILE A 74 -9.53 -3.92 9.90
CA ILE A 74 -10.75 -4.73 9.72
C ILE A 74 -10.56 -6.14 10.28
N SER A 75 -11.59 -6.69 10.91
CA SER A 75 -11.64 -8.09 11.35
C SER A 75 -11.89 -9.03 10.18
N ASN A 76 -11.51 -10.30 10.31
CA ASN A 76 -11.78 -11.35 9.33
C ASN A 76 -13.29 -11.46 9.06
N ASN A 77 -14.10 -11.50 10.13
CA ASN A 77 -15.56 -11.58 10.04
C ASN A 77 -16.20 -10.41 9.28
N ASP A 78 -15.68 -9.19 9.43
CA ASP A 78 -16.19 -8.02 8.69
C ASP A 78 -15.66 -7.98 7.25
N LEU A 79 -14.40 -8.34 7.04
CA LEU A 79 -13.78 -8.40 5.72
C LEU A 79 -14.50 -9.40 4.81
N PHE A 80 -14.88 -10.55 5.34
CA PHE A 80 -15.62 -11.59 4.60
C PHE A 80 -17.05 -11.19 4.22
N LYS A 81 -17.63 -10.15 4.84
CA LYS A 81 -18.91 -9.60 4.38
C LYS A 81 -18.81 -8.91 3.02
N ILE A 82 -17.60 -8.59 2.57
CA ILE A 82 -17.32 -8.00 1.26
C ILE A 82 -16.87 -9.10 0.31
N GLU A 83 -17.58 -9.22 -0.82
CA GLU A 83 -17.29 -10.23 -1.84
C GLU A 83 -15.88 -10.02 -2.41
N ILE A 84 -15.13 -11.11 -2.57
CA ILE A 84 -13.79 -11.05 -3.16
C ILE A 84 -13.84 -10.91 -4.68
N GLY A 85 -12.95 -10.09 -5.23
CA GLY A 85 -12.80 -9.90 -6.67
C GLY A 85 -11.87 -10.92 -7.32
N SER A 86 -12.06 -11.15 -8.62
CA SER A 86 -11.43 -12.24 -9.38
C SER A 86 -9.93 -12.07 -9.67
N VAL A 87 -9.40 -10.86 -9.51
CA VAL A 87 -7.97 -10.53 -9.76
C VAL A 87 -7.08 -11.07 -8.64
N SER A 88 -7.65 -11.31 -7.46
CA SER A 88 -7.00 -12.00 -6.36
C SER A 88 -6.86 -13.48 -6.74
N LYS A 89 -5.76 -13.87 -7.41
CA LYS A 89 -5.39 -15.28 -7.56
C LYS A 89 -5.08 -15.85 -6.18
N LEU A 90 -6.13 -16.32 -5.51
CA LEU A 90 -6.00 -17.10 -4.29
C LEU A 90 -5.37 -18.45 -4.66
N ASP A 91 -4.30 -18.80 -3.95
CA ASP A 91 -3.57 -20.04 -4.11
C ASP A 91 -4.45 -21.21 -3.63
N ASN A 92 -4.58 -22.26 -4.45
CA ASN A 92 -5.36 -23.46 -4.10
C ASN A 92 -4.57 -24.44 -3.22
N SER A 93 -3.31 -24.13 -2.93
CA SER A 93 -2.44 -24.98 -2.11
C SER A 93 -2.44 -24.60 -0.62
N ILE A 94 -3.04 -23.46 -0.27
CA ILE A 94 -3.19 -22.98 1.10
C ILE A 94 -4.50 -23.52 1.67
N ASP A 95 -4.41 -24.08 2.87
CA ASP A 95 -5.49 -24.58 3.72
C ASP A 95 -5.14 -24.12 5.14
N SER A 96 -5.71 -22.97 5.52
CA SER A 96 -5.32 -22.22 6.72
C SER A 96 -5.77 -22.87 8.02
N ASP A 97 -6.91 -23.56 8.04
CA ASP A 97 -7.43 -24.24 9.22
C ASP A 97 -7.19 -25.77 9.23
N GLY A 98 -6.70 -26.32 8.12
CA GLY A 98 -6.28 -27.71 7.98
C GLY A 98 -7.44 -28.69 7.88
N ASP A 99 -8.63 -28.23 7.48
CA ASP A 99 -9.84 -29.05 7.41
C ASP A 99 -9.95 -29.89 6.11
N GLY A 100 -9.02 -29.67 5.17
CA GLY A 100 -8.92 -30.36 3.90
C GLY A 100 -9.60 -29.64 2.72
N PHE A 101 -10.13 -28.44 2.93
CA PHE A 101 -10.54 -27.53 1.87
C PHE A 101 -9.54 -26.36 1.77
N SER A 102 -9.19 -25.96 0.54
CA SER A 102 -8.29 -24.80 0.38
C SER A 102 -9.01 -23.49 0.68
N ASP A 103 -8.32 -22.46 1.18
CA ASP A 103 -8.87 -21.13 1.46
C ASP A 103 -9.67 -20.56 0.29
N ASN A 104 -9.18 -20.80 -0.94
CA ASN A 104 -9.85 -20.34 -2.15
C ASN A 104 -11.19 -21.05 -2.38
N GLU A 105 -11.25 -22.35 -2.12
CA GLU A 105 -12.49 -23.13 -2.18
C GLU A 105 -13.48 -22.66 -1.12
N GLU A 106 -13.00 -22.44 0.09
CA GLU A 106 -13.81 -21.95 1.21
C GLU A 106 -14.38 -20.57 0.91
N ILE A 107 -13.54 -19.59 0.54
CA ILE A 107 -13.98 -18.23 0.21
C ILE A 107 -15.02 -18.23 -0.92
N LYS A 108 -14.82 -19.06 -1.96
CA LYS A 108 -15.80 -19.21 -3.07
C LYS A 108 -17.13 -19.77 -2.62
N ASN A 109 -17.11 -20.64 -1.61
CA ASN A 109 -18.30 -21.24 -1.02
C ASN A 109 -18.81 -20.46 0.21
N HIS A 110 -18.21 -19.32 0.53
CA HIS A 110 -18.51 -18.43 1.65
C HIS A 110 -18.25 -19.03 3.05
N TYR A 111 -17.23 -19.87 3.15
CA TYR A 111 -16.67 -20.39 4.40
C TYR A 111 -15.42 -19.59 4.81
N ASN A 112 -15.25 -19.43 6.11
CA ASN A 112 -14.11 -18.76 6.73
C ASN A 112 -12.85 -19.65 6.65
N PRO A 113 -11.75 -19.25 5.99
CA PRO A 113 -10.53 -20.06 5.91
C PRO A 113 -9.81 -20.32 7.24
N PHE A 114 -10.26 -19.68 8.32
CA PHE A 114 -9.66 -19.77 9.65
C PHE A 114 -10.57 -20.49 10.65
N GLY A 115 -11.65 -21.12 10.18
CA GLY A 115 -12.55 -21.87 11.05
C GLY A 115 -13.88 -22.26 10.38
N PRO A 116 -14.70 -23.07 11.06
CA PRO A 116 -15.86 -23.72 10.44
C PRO A 116 -17.05 -22.77 10.16
N GLU A 117 -16.92 -21.47 10.41
CA GLU A 117 -18.01 -20.51 10.26
C GLU A 117 -18.31 -20.17 8.78
N TYR A 118 -19.60 -20.02 8.49
CA TYR A 118 -20.07 -19.47 7.22
C TYR A 118 -20.23 -17.94 7.36
N PHE A 119 -19.80 -17.20 6.33
CA PHE A 119 -20.03 -15.76 6.27
C PHE A 119 -21.08 -15.39 5.22
N ARG A 120 -21.80 -14.31 5.47
CA ARG A 120 -22.79 -13.80 4.52
C ARG A 120 -22.28 -12.51 3.88
N ILE A 121 -22.35 -12.44 2.55
CA ILE A 121 -22.11 -11.18 1.83
C ILE A 121 -23.19 -10.16 2.21
N GLU A 122 -22.73 -8.97 2.62
CA GLU A 122 -23.59 -7.85 3.00
C GLU A 122 -23.33 -6.66 2.09
N HIS A 123 -24.11 -6.51 1.01
CA HIS A 123 -23.93 -5.41 0.05
C HIS A 123 -23.97 -4.01 0.70
N LEU A 124 -24.83 -3.82 1.72
CA LEU A 124 -24.90 -2.57 2.47
C LEU A 124 -23.65 -2.29 3.32
N PHE A 125 -22.92 -3.33 3.70
CA PHE A 125 -21.63 -3.18 4.36
C PHE A 125 -20.60 -2.69 3.34
N ALA A 126 -20.46 -3.39 2.21
CA ALA A 126 -19.57 -2.97 1.12
C ALA A 126 -19.85 -1.52 0.64
N ASP A 127 -21.12 -1.14 0.49
CA ASP A 127 -21.53 0.22 0.09
C ASP A 127 -20.99 1.32 1.03
N LYS A 128 -20.83 1.03 2.33
CA LYS A 128 -20.28 1.99 3.31
C LYS A 128 -18.76 2.08 3.27
N HIS A 129 -18.11 1.16 2.55
CA HIS A 129 -16.68 0.98 2.55
C HIS A 129 -16.03 1.07 1.17
N LEU A 130 -16.80 1.50 0.16
CA LEU A 130 -16.28 1.75 -1.18
C LEU A 130 -15.09 2.70 -1.17
N GLY A 131 -14.07 2.32 -1.92
CA GLY A 131 -12.84 3.06 -2.09
C GLY A 131 -11.88 2.99 -0.93
N LYS A 132 -12.22 2.32 0.17
CA LYS A 132 -11.35 2.22 1.34
C LYS A 132 -10.27 1.17 1.12
N ILE A 133 -9.11 1.45 1.69
CA ILE A 133 -8.06 0.48 1.95
C ILE A 133 -8.25 -0.04 3.39
N PHE A 134 -8.18 -1.34 3.56
CA PHE A 134 -8.23 -2.01 4.85
C PHE A 134 -6.95 -2.79 5.12
N LEU A 135 -6.60 -2.89 6.40
CA LEU A 135 -5.55 -3.77 6.92
C LEU A 135 -6.22 -4.84 7.77
N GLN A 136 -5.98 -6.10 7.45
CA GLN A 136 -6.52 -7.25 8.19
C GLN A 136 -5.76 -7.41 9.51
N VAL A 137 -6.43 -7.19 10.64
CA VAL A 137 -5.75 -7.06 11.95
C VAL A 137 -5.62 -8.36 12.74
N GLU A 138 -6.26 -9.43 12.28
CA GLU A 138 -6.29 -10.73 12.95
C GLU A 138 -5.27 -11.72 12.35
N GLU A 139 -4.57 -11.33 11.29
CA GLU A 139 -3.58 -12.15 10.57
C GLU A 139 -2.23 -11.40 10.40
N ASN A 140 -1.65 -11.36 9.18
CA ASN A 140 -0.33 -10.78 8.92
C ASN A 140 -0.37 -9.29 8.58
N GLY A 141 -1.50 -8.60 8.79
CA GLY A 141 -1.64 -7.19 8.42
C GLY A 141 -1.87 -6.99 6.93
N GLU A 142 -2.45 -7.96 6.23
CA GLU A 142 -2.64 -7.90 4.79
C GLU A 142 -3.52 -6.73 4.36
N ALA A 143 -3.16 -6.09 3.25
CA ALA A 143 -3.89 -4.96 2.70
C ALA A 143 -4.96 -5.38 1.69
N TRP A 144 -6.13 -4.74 1.77
CA TRP A 144 -7.30 -5.00 0.93
C TRP A 144 -7.90 -3.69 0.43
N TYR A 145 -8.27 -3.62 -0.85
CA TYR A 145 -8.93 -2.46 -1.45
C TYR A 145 -10.37 -2.80 -1.83
N VAL A 146 -11.34 -1.96 -1.44
CA VAL A 146 -12.74 -2.11 -1.87
C VAL A 146 -13.00 -1.24 -3.09
N ASN A 147 -13.16 -1.85 -4.26
CA ASN A 147 -13.33 -1.12 -5.50
C ASN A 147 -14.74 -0.46 -5.58
N PRO A 148 -14.84 0.87 -5.77
CA PRO A 148 -16.11 1.57 -5.90
C PRO A 148 -16.99 1.08 -7.05
N SER A 149 -16.40 0.58 -8.13
CA SER A 149 -17.14 0.26 -9.37
C SER A 149 -17.92 -1.06 -9.29
N ASP A 150 -17.40 -2.07 -8.59
CA ASP A 150 -18.01 -3.39 -8.46
C ASP A 150 -18.36 -3.79 -7.02
N LYS A 151 -17.95 -2.98 -6.03
CA LYS A 151 -18.19 -3.17 -4.59
C LYS A 151 -17.50 -4.41 -4.00
N LYS A 152 -16.49 -4.93 -4.68
CA LYS A 152 -15.71 -6.09 -4.26
C LYS A 152 -14.43 -5.68 -3.57
N ARG A 153 -13.91 -6.53 -2.71
CA ARG A 153 -12.57 -6.39 -2.12
C ARG A 153 -11.53 -7.12 -2.95
N TYR A 154 -10.35 -6.53 -3.02
CA TYR A 154 -9.21 -7.03 -3.77
C TYR A 154 -7.99 -7.05 -2.88
N PHE A 155 -7.23 -8.14 -2.97
CA PHE A 155 -5.98 -8.25 -2.24
C PHE A 155 -4.93 -7.31 -2.83
N MET A 156 -4.26 -6.55 -1.97
CA MET A 156 -3.21 -5.59 -2.33
C MET A 156 -1.93 -5.79 -1.48
N GLY A 157 -1.89 -6.86 -0.67
CA GLY A 157 -0.80 -7.09 0.28
C GLY A 157 0.56 -7.39 -0.36
N ARG A 158 0.60 -7.98 -1.56
CA ARG A 158 1.86 -8.17 -2.31
C ARG A 158 1.98 -7.17 -3.47
N PRO A 159 3.21 -6.72 -3.79
CA PRO A 159 3.47 -5.78 -4.88
C PRO A 159 2.91 -6.23 -6.24
N SER A 160 2.97 -7.53 -6.55
CA SER A 160 2.41 -8.08 -7.80
C SER A 160 0.89 -7.95 -7.86
N ASP A 161 0.18 -8.25 -6.76
CA ASP A 161 -1.28 -8.13 -6.73
C ASP A 161 -1.71 -6.67 -6.79
N ALA A 162 -1.01 -5.78 -6.07
CA ALA A 162 -1.25 -4.35 -6.14
C ALA A 162 -1.08 -3.83 -7.57
N PHE A 163 -0.03 -4.27 -8.28
CA PHE A 163 0.19 -3.91 -9.67
C PHE A 163 -0.91 -4.40 -10.61
N ASP A 164 -1.27 -5.68 -10.51
CA ASP A 164 -2.34 -6.27 -11.33
C ASP A 164 -3.69 -5.59 -11.07
N LEU A 165 -3.99 -5.31 -9.80
CA LEU A 165 -5.17 -4.57 -9.38
C LEU A 165 -5.19 -3.16 -9.97
N MET A 166 -4.09 -2.40 -9.86
CA MET A 166 -4.00 -1.05 -10.44
C MET A 166 -4.23 -1.07 -11.96
N LYS A 167 -3.67 -2.07 -12.66
CA LYS A 167 -3.84 -2.22 -14.10
C LYS A 167 -5.27 -2.58 -14.51
N GLU A 168 -5.94 -3.42 -13.74
CA GLU A 168 -7.28 -3.92 -14.09
C GLU A 168 -8.40 -2.97 -13.66
N LEU A 169 -8.27 -2.37 -12.48
CA LEU A 169 -9.33 -1.57 -11.86
C LEU A 169 -9.06 -0.06 -11.93
N GLY A 170 -7.87 0.34 -12.37
CA GLY A 170 -7.46 1.73 -12.46
C GLY A 170 -8.31 2.52 -13.44
N VAL A 171 -8.80 3.68 -12.99
CA VAL A 171 -9.61 4.59 -13.79
C VAL A 171 -8.67 5.57 -14.52
N GLY A 172 -8.74 5.60 -15.85
CA GLY A 172 -7.94 6.52 -16.65
C GLY A 172 -8.30 7.99 -16.37
N ILE A 173 -7.28 8.83 -16.17
CA ILE A 173 -7.43 10.28 -15.96
C ILE A 173 -6.40 11.05 -16.78
N ASN A 174 -6.80 12.19 -17.35
CA ASN A 174 -5.92 13.11 -18.07
C ASN A 174 -5.20 14.08 -17.10
N ASP A 175 -4.19 14.79 -17.59
CA ASP A 175 -3.37 15.67 -16.75
C ASP A 175 -4.14 16.90 -16.22
N GLU A 176 -5.14 17.37 -16.98
CA GLU A 176 -5.96 18.53 -16.61
C GLU A 176 -6.85 18.22 -15.40
N ASP A 177 -7.64 17.16 -15.49
CA ASP A 177 -8.51 16.67 -14.41
C ASP A 177 -7.69 16.20 -13.21
N LEU A 178 -6.57 15.52 -13.46
CA LEU A 178 -5.70 15.07 -12.38
C LEU A 178 -5.25 16.27 -11.55
N ARG A 179 -4.72 17.34 -12.17
CA ARG A 179 -4.27 18.58 -11.49
C ARG A 179 -5.32 19.23 -10.57
N GLU A 180 -6.61 19.00 -10.78
CA GLU A 180 -7.66 19.50 -9.90
C GLU A 180 -7.73 18.77 -8.55
N ILE A 181 -7.15 17.57 -8.47
CA ILE A 181 -7.02 16.79 -7.23
C ILE A 181 -5.69 17.13 -6.57
N LEU A 182 -5.73 17.70 -5.37
CA LEU A 182 -4.50 18.06 -4.65
C LEU A 182 -3.71 16.81 -4.28
N VAL A 183 -2.38 16.88 -4.40
CA VAL A 183 -1.47 15.82 -3.94
C VAL A 183 -1.43 15.84 -2.42
N GLY A 184 -1.69 14.70 -1.80
CA GLY A 184 -1.49 14.48 -0.38
C GLY A 184 -0.04 14.18 -0.08
N SER A 185 0.45 14.68 1.05
CA SER A 185 1.73 14.28 1.62
C SER A 185 1.44 13.35 2.77
N LEU A 186 1.85 12.09 2.65
CA LEU A 186 2.02 11.24 3.82
C LEU A 186 3.43 11.52 4.32
N GLU A 187 3.58 12.66 5.00
CA GLU A 187 4.66 12.75 5.97
C GLU A 187 4.31 11.68 6.99
N ALA A 188 5.13 10.65 7.08
CA ALA A 188 5.00 9.74 8.20
C ALA A 188 5.11 10.63 9.44
N ASP A 189 4.20 10.44 10.39
CA ASP A 189 4.47 10.70 11.80
C ASP A 189 5.58 9.71 12.23
N TYR A 190 6.76 9.86 11.62
CA TYR A 190 7.92 10.03 12.46
C TYR A 190 7.57 11.29 13.25
N GLU A 191 7.11 11.12 14.49
CA GLU A 191 7.72 11.98 15.50
C GLU A 191 9.21 11.89 15.18
N GLU A 192 9.80 12.96 14.63
CA GLU A 192 11.22 13.15 14.82
C GLU A 192 11.39 12.87 16.31
N PRO A 193 12.14 11.83 16.72
CA PRO A 193 12.41 11.62 18.13
C PRO A 193 12.79 13.00 18.67
N PRO A 194 12.19 13.41 19.81
CA PRO A 194 12.19 14.79 20.26
C PRO A 194 13.57 15.36 20.01
N LYS A 195 13.70 16.52 19.35
CA LYS A 195 15.00 17.15 19.08
C LYS A 195 15.77 17.31 20.39
N THR A 196 16.45 16.25 20.78
CA THR A 196 17.39 16.14 21.86
C THR A 196 18.70 16.29 21.13
N ASP A 197 19.23 17.50 21.17
CA ASP A 197 20.63 17.84 20.91
C ASP A 197 21.34 16.92 19.91
N GLU A 198 21.23 17.23 18.60
CA GLU A 198 22.03 16.60 17.53
C GLU A 198 22.21 15.08 17.66
N GLU A 199 21.14 14.31 17.45
CA GLU A 199 21.26 12.85 17.32
C GLU A 199 22.18 12.51 16.14
N LYS A 200 23.30 11.84 16.44
CA LYS A 200 24.30 11.40 15.46
C LYS A 200 23.61 10.54 14.39
N LYS A 201 23.50 11.09 13.17
CA LYS A 201 23.09 10.36 11.96
C LYS A 201 23.85 9.04 11.85
N ASP A 202 23.11 7.93 11.80
CA ASP A 202 23.65 6.58 11.72
C ASP A 202 24.03 6.23 10.28
N VAL A 203 25.26 6.59 9.90
CA VAL A 203 25.77 6.46 8.52
C VAL A 203 25.75 5.01 8.02
N ALA A 204 25.87 4.02 8.89
CA ALA A 204 25.84 2.61 8.50
C ALA A 204 24.42 2.14 8.14
N LEU A 205 23.41 2.57 8.90
CA LEU A 205 22.01 2.29 8.56
C LEU A 205 21.65 2.89 7.19
N ASP A 206 22.09 4.12 6.90
CA ASP A 206 21.89 4.75 5.59
C ASP A 206 22.47 3.92 4.44
N VAL A 207 23.67 3.34 4.62
CA VAL A 207 24.30 2.48 3.62
C VAL A 207 23.45 1.24 3.35
N LEU A 208 22.90 0.62 4.41
CA LEU A 208 22.02 -0.54 4.27
C LEU A 208 20.71 -0.21 3.54
N LEU A 209 20.10 0.94 3.85
CA LEU A 209 18.89 1.42 3.20
C LEU A 209 19.11 1.79 1.72
N MET A 210 20.22 2.47 1.42
CA MET A 210 20.57 2.80 0.04
C MET A 210 20.89 1.53 -0.77
N ALA A 211 21.53 0.54 -0.17
CA ALA A 211 21.73 -0.75 -0.82
C ALA A 211 20.37 -1.41 -1.15
N ALA A 212 19.45 -1.46 -0.20
CA ALA A 212 18.11 -1.98 -0.42
C ALA A 212 17.36 -1.26 -1.55
N GLU A 213 17.43 0.07 -1.63
CA GLU A 213 16.83 0.86 -2.71
C GLU A 213 17.36 0.44 -4.10
N ASN A 214 18.66 0.18 -4.21
CA ASN A 214 19.27 -0.24 -5.47
C ASN A 214 18.91 -1.69 -5.86
N PHE A 215 18.63 -2.54 -4.87
CA PHE A 215 18.01 -3.86 -5.12
C PHE A 215 16.58 -3.73 -5.66
N ARG A 216 15.78 -2.80 -5.12
CA ARG A 216 14.41 -2.52 -5.63
C ARG A 216 14.43 -1.97 -7.06
N SER A 217 15.37 -1.07 -7.36
CA SER A 217 15.47 -0.43 -8.67
C SER A 217 16.04 -1.35 -9.76
N GLY A 218 16.64 -2.48 -9.38
CA GLY A 218 17.30 -3.38 -10.33
C GLY A 218 18.63 -2.85 -10.87
N ASP A 219 19.19 -1.78 -10.28
CA ASP A 219 20.49 -1.22 -10.66
C ASP A 219 21.63 -1.90 -9.89
N SER A 220 22.14 -3.00 -10.45
CA SER A 220 23.26 -3.76 -9.89
C SER A 220 24.53 -2.93 -9.74
N GLU A 221 24.83 -2.03 -10.68
CA GLU A 221 26.04 -1.19 -10.64
C GLU A 221 25.98 -0.16 -9.51
N SER A 222 24.80 0.43 -9.28
CA SER A 222 24.62 1.34 -8.16
C SER A 222 24.50 0.60 -6.83
N ALA A 223 23.92 -0.61 -6.79
CA ALA A 223 23.91 -1.45 -5.60
C ALA A 223 25.32 -1.76 -5.10
N LYS A 224 26.23 -2.19 -5.99
CA LYS A 224 27.62 -2.54 -5.67
C LYS A 224 28.39 -1.44 -4.94
N LYS A 225 28.02 -0.15 -5.10
CA LYS A 225 28.67 0.97 -4.41
C LYS A 225 28.54 0.94 -2.89
N PHE A 226 27.57 0.19 -2.36
CA PHE A 226 27.30 0.06 -0.93
C PHE A 226 27.91 -1.21 -0.32
N PHE A 227 28.61 -2.00 -1.12
CA PHE A 227 29.22 -3.26 -0.71
C PHE A 227 30.75 -3.22 -0.85
N THR A 228 31.44 -4.07 -0.09
CA THR A 228 32.86 -4.30 -0.32
C THR A 228 33.09 -5.01 -1.65
N ASP A 229 34.26 -4.82 -2.25
CA ASP A 229 34.62 -5.35 -3.57
C ASP A 229 34.49 -6.89 -3.66
N LYS A 230 34.77 -7.60 -2.56
CA LYS A 230 34.61 -9.05 -2.47
C LYS A 230 33.15 -9.50 -2.66
N MET A 231 32.17 -8.66 -2.35
CA MET A 231 30.75 -8.96 -2.51
C MET A 231 30.25 -8.74 -3.93
N TYR A 232 31.00 -8.06 -4.82
CA TYR A 232 30.50 -7.68 -6.15
C TYR A 232 30.01 -8.87 -6.97
N ARG A 233 30.74 -9.99 -6.96
CA ARG A 233 30.30 -11.21 -7.68
C ARG A 233 29.02 -11.81 -7.11
N PHE A 234 28.82 -11.71 -5.79
CA PHE A 234 27.61 -12.16 -5.14
C PHE A 234 26.42 -11.26 -5.49
N ILE A 235 26.63 -9.94 -5.50
CA ILE A 235 25.61 -8.98 -5.95
C ILE A 235 25.26 -9.20 -7.42
N ASP A 236 26.25 -9.34 -8.30
CA ASP A 236 26.02 -9.66 -9.71
C ASP A 236 25.23 -10.98 -9.86
N HIS A 237 25.56 -11.98 -9.05
CA HIS A 237 24.82 -13.24 -9.02
C HIS A 237 23.37 -13.03 -8.60
N ILE A 238 23.11 -12.35 -7.48
CA ILE A 238 21.74 -12.05 -7.02
C ILE A 238 20.93 -11.37 -8.13
N PHE A 239 21.47 -10.35 -8.79
CA PHE A 239 20.76 -9.64 -9.86
C PHE A 239 20.56 -10.48 -11.13
N LEU A 240 21.40 -11.50 -11.32
CA LEU A 240 21.28 -12.44 -12.44
C LEU A 240 20.24 -13.54 -12.21
N VAL A 241 20.17 -14.11 -10.99
CA VAL A 241 19.28 -15.24 -10.68
C VAL A 241 17.94 -14.83 -10.12
N LEU A 242 17.88 -13.79 -9.27
CA LEU A 242 16.62 -13.37 -8.68
C LEU A 242 15.82 -12.52 -9.65
N ASP A 243 14.51 -12.75 -9.72
CA ASP A 243 13.60 -11.88 -10.45
C ASP A 243 13.33 -10.55 -9.68
N PRO A 244 12.65 -9.56 -10.28
CA PRO A 244 12.36 -8.30 -9.60
C PRO A 244 11.60 -8.44 -8.27
N GLY A 245 10.68 -9.41 -8.16
CA GLY A 245 9.92 -9.66 -6.93
C GLY A 245 10.79 -10.31 -5.84
N GLU A 246 11.64 -11.25 -6.22
CA GLU A 246 12.60 -11.88 -5.31
C GLU A 246 13.65 -10.87 -4.81
N ARG A 247 14.14 -9.96 -5.67
CA ARG A 247 15.03 -8.86 -5.25
C ARG A 247 14.34 -7.88 -4.30
N LEU A 248 13.03 -7.68 -4.45
CA LEU A 248 12.26 -6.86 -3.53
C LEU A 248 12.16 -7.51 -2.14
N LEU A 249 12.06 -8.85 -2.04
CA LEU A 249 12.16 -9.55 -0.76
C LEU A 249 13.50 -9.29 -0.08
N VAL A 250 14.62 -9.38 -0.83
CA VAL A 250 15.96 -9.06 -0.30
C VAL A 250 16.02 -7.60 0.19
N ALA A 251 15.52 -6.65 -0.59
CA ALA A 251 15.48 -5.24 -0.20
C ALA A 251 14.65 -4.99 1.06
N ASN A 252 13.53 -5.69 1.23
CA ASN A 252 12.67 -5.57 2.41
C ASN A 252 13.34 -6.17 3.65
N LEU A 253 14.01 -7.31 3.50
CA LEU A 253 14.82 -7.92 4.57
C LEU A 253 15.94 -6.99 5.02
N MET A 254 16.63 -6.33 4.09
CA MET A 254 17.67 -5.34 4.38
C MET A 254 17.10 -4.11 5.10
N SER A 255 15.98 -3.58 4.62
CA SER A 255 15.36 -2.37 5.18
C SER A 255 14.71 -2.58 6.54
N GLY A 256 14.28 -3.81 6.83
CA GLY A 256 13.69 -4.21 8.11
C GLY A 256 14.72 -4.59 9.19
N ALA A 257 16.01 -4.64 8.85
CA ALA A 257 17.05 -5.06 9.76
C ALA A 257 17.27 -4.03 10.89
N LYS A 258 17.42 -4.51 12.12
CA LYS A 258 17.63 -3.67 13.31
C LYS A 258 19.06 -3.80 13.79
N LYS A 259 19.67 -2.70 14.21
CA LYS A 259 21.03 -2.75 14.78
C LYS A 259 21.06 -3.61 16.03
N THR A 260 21.89 -4.65 16.02
CA THR A 260 22.08 -5.60 17.13
C THR A 260 23.46 -5.45 17.78
N SER A 261 24.44 -4.89 17.06
CA SER A 261 25.79 -4.60 17.56
C SER A 261 26.36 -3.33 16.93
N SER A 262 27.13 -2.56 17.70
CA SER A 262 27.85 -1.36 17.23
C SER A 262 29.24 -1.32 17.88
N LEU A 263 30.28 -1.41 17.05
CA LEU A 263 31.69 -1.25 17.39
C LEU A 263 32.28 -0.15 16.51
N GLU A 264 33.48 0.31 16.84
CA GLU A 264 34.13 1.43 16.12
C GLU A 264 34.29 1.18 14.61
N SER A 265 34.53 -0.07 14.22
CA SER A 265 34.79 -0.48 12.83
C SER A 265 33.81 -1.53 12.28
N LEU A 266 32.83 -1.96 13.08
CA LEU A 266 31.85 -2.97 12.70
C LEU A 266 30.49 -2.64 13.29
N GLU A 267 29.46 -2.61 12.44
CA GLU A 267 28.07 -2.61 12.88
C GLU A 267 27.34 -3.81 12.32
N VAL A 268 26.42 -4.36 13.11
CA VAL A 268 25.63 -5.52 12.74
C VAL A 268 24.17 -5.14 12.80
N PHE A 269 23.46 -5.37 11.69
CA PHE A 269 22.02 -5.26 11.61
C PHE A 269 21.45 -6.64 11.38
N THR A 270 20.37 -6.99 12.07
CA THR A 270 19.77 -8.33 11.99
C THR A 270 18.30 -8.22 11.60
N THR A 271 17.88 -9.07 10.67
CA THR A 271 16.46 -9.35 10.39
C THR A 271 16.12 -10.79 10.77
N GLN A 272 14.87 -11.06 11.12
CA GLN A 272 14.40 -12.43 11.38
C GLN A 272 13.70 -12.96 10.14
N VAL A 273 14.12 -14.14 9.69
CA VAL A 273 13.56 -14.81 8.52
C VAL A 273 12.92 -16.11 8.99
N PHE A 274 11.62 -16.27 8.75
CA PHE A 274 10.93 -17.52 9.05
C PHE A 274 11.26 -18.56 7.98
N PHE A 275 11.94 -19.63 8.36
CA PHE A 275 12.37 -20.69 7.44
C PHE A 275 12.25 -22.07 8.11
N ASN A 276 11.57 -23.00 7.44
CA ASN A 276 11.32 -24.36 7.96
C ASN A 276 10.65 -24.41 9.35
N GLY A 277 9.79 -23.43 9.67
CA GLY A 277 9.06 -23.41 10.94
C GLY A 277 9.80 -22.75 12.10
N GLU A 278 10.98 -22.17 11.85
CA GLU A 278 11.79 -21.48 12.86
C GLU A 278 12.17 -20.07 12.41
N ASP A 279 12.31 -19.15 13.36
CA ASP A 279 12.89 -17.82 13.13
C ASP A 279 14.41 -17.95 13.06
N VAL A 280 14.97 -17.66 11.88
CA VAL A 280 16.41 -17.68 11.63
C VAL A 280 16.91 -16.23 11.50
N PRO A 281 17.87 -15.79 12.34
CA PRO A 281 18.45 -14.47 12.21
C PRO A 281 19.35 -14.40 10.96
N HIS A 282 19.27 -13.29 10.25
CA HIS A 282 20.11 -12.98 9.10
C HIS A 282 20.81 -11.64 9.33
N ASP A 283 22.14 -11.66 9.29
CA ASP A 283 23.01 -10.58 9.76
C ASP A 283 23.69 -9.83 8.61
N TYR A 284 23.48 -8.52 8.57
CA TYR A 284 24.15 -7.57 7.70
C TYR A 284 25.33 -6.98 8.45
N ASN A 285 26.54 -7.39 8.09
CA ASN A 285 27.77 -6.85 8.67
C ASN A 285 28.24 -5.66 7.85
N LEU A 286 28.30 -4.48 8.45
CA LEU A 286 28.86 -3.28 7.84
C LEU A 286 30.21 -2.99 8.46
N ILE A 287 31.24 -2.82 7.64
CA ILE A 287 32.59 -2.49 8.12
C ILE A 287 32.96 -1.07 7.70
N LYS A 288 33.64 -0.39 8.62
CA LYS A 288 34.17 0.95 8.37
C LYS A 288 35.45 0.86 7.55
N GLN A 289 35.52 1.63 6.48
CA GLN A 289 36.67 1.74 5.60
C GLN A 289 37.69 2.74 6.15
N ASP A 290 38.92 2.72 5.60
CA ASP A 290 40.00 3.64 5.97
C ASP A 290 39.64 5.13 5.73
N ASP A 291 38.79 5.39 4.73
CA ASP A 291 38.29 6.74 4.41
C ASP A 291 37.10 7.19 5.30
N GLY A 292 36.69 6.33 6.24
CA GLY A 292 35.60 6.57 7.18
C GLY A 292 34.20 6.25 6.66
N SER A 293 34.06 5.81 5.40
CA SER A 293 32.80 5.31 4.86
C SER A 293 32.45 3.94 5.44
N TRP A 294 31.18 3.54 5.34
CA TRP A 294 30.72 2.20 5.71
C TRP A 294 30.32 1.44 4.45
N LEU A 295 30.64 0.15 4.42
CA LEU A 295 30.24 -0.75 3.34
C LEU A 295 29.75 -2.07 3.92
N ILE A 296 28.76 -2.67 3.26
CA ILE A 296 28.26 -4.00 3.61
C ILE A 296 29.28 -5.03 3.17
N ASP A 297 29.75 -5.81 4.14
CA ASP A 297 30.82 -6.78 3.98
C ASP A 297 30.33 -8.22 3.91
N SER A 298 29.14 -8.49 4.47
CA SER A 298 28.41 -9.75 4.31
C SER A 298 26.91 -9.55 4.48
N LEU A 299 26.16 -10.43 3.80
CA LEU A 299 24.72 -10.65 3.90
C LEU A 299 24.52 -12.12 4.29
#